data_AF-A0A932B0B6-F1
#
_entry.id   AF-A0A932B0B6-F1
#
_cell.length_a   1.000
_cell.length_b   1.000
_cell.length_c   1.000
_cell.angle_alpha   90.00
_cell.angle_beta   90.00
_cell.angle_gamma   90.00
#
_symmetry.space_group_name_H-M   'P 1'
#
loop_
_entity.id
_entity.type
_entity.pdbx_description
1 polymer ?
#
loop_
_entity_poly.entity_id
_entity_poly.type
_entity_poly.pdbx_seq_one_letter_code
_entity_poly.pdbx_strand_id
1 'polypeptide(L)'
;MDVKLNKAEWDGVSAEDRKKIEQIISSHFQGTKIVPDSSAAVAKTLIGQKVHAFSFGNPFCSAACGVAEAAAVAACSALSGPAVGICVAAAHAAGDFCRSKC
;
A
#
# COMPACT_ATOMS: atom_id res chain seq x y z
N MET A 1 -3.22 -12.08 0.81
CA MET A 1 -3.49 -11.02 -0.18
C MET A 1 -2.16 -10.50 -0.68
N ASP A 2 -2.01 -10.32 -1.99
CA ASP A 2 -0.71 -10.03 -2.59
C ASP A 2 -0.72 -8.61 -3.16
N VAL A 3 0.07 -7.72 -2.55
CA VAL A 3 0.25 -6.34 -2.99
C VAL A 3 1.45 -6.29 -3.91
N LYS A 4 1.19 -5.96 -5.17
CA LYS A 4 2.24 -5.84 -6.18
C LYS A 4 2.91 -4.48 -6.10
N LEU A 5 4.22 -4.46 -5.89
CA LEU A 5 5.03 -3.25 -5.91
C LEU A 5 6.07 -3.34 -7.00
N ASN A 6 6.46 -2.20 -7.57
CA ASN A 6 7.50 -2.17 -8.57
C ASN A 6 8.80 -2.79 -8.03
N LYS A 7 9.30 -3.83 -8.69
CA LYS A 7 10.48 -4.57 -8.24
C LYS A 7 11.73 -3.70 -8.13
N ALA A 8 12.00 -2.82 -9.09
CA ALA A 8 13.20 -1.98 -9.08
C ALA A 8 13.21 -1.02 -7.90
N GLU A 9 12.03 -0.49 -7.59
CA GLU A 9 11.80 0.43 -6.50
C GLU A 9 11.81 -0.29 -5.14
N TRP A 10 11.23 -1.49 -5.05
CA TRP A 10 11.30 -2.34 -3.85
C TRP A 10 12.72 -2.85 -3.55
N ASP A 11 13.54 -3.08 -4.57
CA ASP A 11 14.94 -3.51 -4.40
C ASP A 11 15.88 -2.36 -4.01
N GLY A 12 15.53 -1.14 -4.40
CA GLY A 12 16.22 0.08 -3.99
C GLY A 12 15.98 0.50 -2.54
N VAL A 13 15.06 -0.16 -1.82
CA VAL A 13 14.80 0.10 -0.38
C VAL A 13 15.67 -0.82 0.47
N SER A 14 16.34 -0.23 1.48
CA SER A 14 17.10 -0.96 2.48
C SER A 14 16.25 -2.03 3.18
N ALA A 15 16.87 -3.15 3.57
CA ALA A 15 16.16 -4.24 4.22
C ALA A 15 15.42 -3.83 5.51
N GLU A 16 15.96 -2.88 6.27
CA GLU A 16 15.32 -2.31 7.46
C GLU A 16 14.02 -1.56 7.12
N ASP A 17 14.04 -0.74 6.07
CA ASP A 17 12.87 0.00 5.62
C ASP A 17 11.85 -0.94 4.98
N ARG A 18 12.27 -1.94 4.20
CA ARG A 18 11.37 -2.99 3.70
C ARG A 18 10.62 -3.67 4.84
N LYS A 19 11.33 -4.04 5.91
CA LYS A 19 10.73 -4.68 7.08
C LYS A 19 9.72 -3.77 7.78
N LYS A 20 10.02 -2.47 7.90
CA LYS A 20 9.07 -1.47 8.44
C LYS A 20 7.82 -1.37 7.58
N ILE A 21 7.98 -1.32 6.25
CA ILE A 21 6.86 -1.27 5.31
C ILE A 21 6.00 -2.53 5.46
N GLU A 22 6.61 -3.72 5.47
CA GLU A 22 5.90 -4.98 5.69
C GLU A 22 5.16 -5.02 7.03
N GLN A 23 5.76 -4.48 8.09
CA GLN A 23 5.11 -4.38 9.42
C GLN A 23 3.91 -3.45 9.39
N ILE A 24 4.03 -2.25 8.82
CA ILE A 24 2.95 -1.27 8.71
C ILE A 24 1.79 -1.89 7.93
N ILE A 25 2.07 -2.44 6.75
CA ILE A 25 1.05 -3.03 5.89
C ILE A 25 0.40 -4.24 6.57
N SER A 26 1.17 -5.14 7.18
CA SER A 26 0.61 -6.31 7.88
C SER A 26 -0.21 -5.94 9.11
N SER A 27 0.12 -4.85 9.80
CA SER A 27 -0.61 -4.38 10.98
C SER A 27 -1.99 -3.83 10.62
N HIS A 28 -2.15 -3.25 9.43
CA HIS A 28 -3.42 -2.70 8.96
C HIS A 28 -4.20 -3.68 8.06
N PHE A 29 -3.49 -4.52 7.31
CA PHE A 29 -4.03 -5.49 6.37
C PHE A 29 -3.42 -6.87 6.65
N GLN A 30 -4.02 -7.59 7.60
CA GLN A 30 -3.50 -8.90 8.05
C GLN A 30 -3.45 -9.94 6.92
N GLY A 31 -2.31 -10.62 6.77
CA GLY A 31 -2.11 -11.61 5.70
C GLY A 31 -1.80 -11.00 4.33
N THR A 32 -1.37 -9.73 4.31
CA THR A 32 -0.85 -9.07 3.12
C THR A 32 0.61 -9.40 2.92
N LYS A 33 0.96 -9.83 1.71
CA LYS A 33 2.31 -10.10 1.27
C LYS A 33 2.69 -9.10 0.20
N ILE A 34 3.83 -8.45 0.37
CA ILE A 34 4.38 -7.58 -0.66
C ILE A 34 5.09 -8.47 -1.69
N VAL A 35 4.60 -8.43 -2.92
CA VAL A 35 5.17 -9.19 -4.04
C VAL A 35 5.82 -8.19 -5.00
N PRO A 36 7.16 -8.16 -5.07
CA PRO A 36 7.84 -7.32 -6.05
C PRO A 36 7.58 -7.83 -7.47
N ASP A 37 6.98 -6.98 -8.28
CA ASP A 37 6.54 -7.24 -9.64
C ASP A 37 7.14 -6.16 -10.56
N SER A 38 7.83 -6.57 -11.61
CA SER A 38 8.49 -5.65 -12.54
C SER A 38 7.51 -4.90 -13.46
N SER A 39 6.26 -5.36 -13.53
CA SER A 39 5.18 -4.76 -14.31
C SER A 39 4.28 -3.86 -13.47
N ALA A 40 4.48 -3.80 -12.15
CA ALA A 40 3.78 -2.86 -11.28
C ALA A 40 4.26 -1.42 -11.52
N ALA A 41 3.31 -0.48 -11.52
CA ALA A 41 3.61 0.95 -11.69
C ALA A 41 4.50 1.46 -10.54
N VAL A 42 5.41 2.37 -10.88
CA VAL A 42 6.30 3.01 -9.90
C VAL A 42 5.50 3.85 -8.91
N ALA A 43 5.89 3.82 -7.64
CA ALA A 43 5.28 4.51 -6.51
C ALA A 43 5.11 6.01 -6.75
N LYS A 44 6.06 6.63 -7.48
CA LYS A 44 6.00 8.03 -7.87
C LYS A 44 4.76 8.39 -8.72
N THR A 45 4.16 7.42 -9.39
CA THR A 45 2.93 7.57 -10.17
C THR A 45 1.66 7.45 -9.31
N LEU A 46 1.73 6.76 -8.16
CA LEU A 46 0.56 6.47 -7.33
C LEU A 46 0.14 7.64 -6.42
N ILE A 47 1.04 8.58 -6.12
CA ILE A 47 0.71 9.81 -5.34
C ILE A 47 -0.34 10.68 -6.07
N GLY A 48 -0.58 10.44 -7.37
CA GLY A 48 -1.60 11.12 -8.16
C GLY A 48 -2.89 10.33 -8.39
N GLN A 49 -3.00 9.08 -7.93
CA GLN A 49 -4.18 8.27 -8.22
C GLN A 49 -5.32 8.67 -7.27
N LYS A 50 -6.15 9.59 -7.76
CA LYS A 50 -7.45 9.95 -7.16
C LYS A 50 -8.17 8.68 -6.74
N VAL A 51 -8.50 8.62 -5.45
CA VAL A 51 -9.47 7.70 -4.83
C VAL A 51 -10.66 7.48 -5.78
N HIS A 52 -10.63 6.39 -6.54
CA HIS A 52 -11.69 6.09 -7.49
C HIS A 52 -12.92 5.67 -6.69
N ALA A 53 -14.02 6.35 -6.96
CA ALA A 53 -15.25 6.31 -6.19
C ALA A 53 -15.87 4.91 -6.09
N PHE A 54 -16.28 4.57 -4.86
CA PHE A 54 -17.43 3.75 -4.49
C PHE A 54 -17.87 2.66 -5.49
N SER A 55 -17.32 1.45 -5.31
CA SER A 55 -17.99 0.24 -5.79
C SER A 55 -19.07 -0.17 -4.77
N PHE A 56 -20.26 -0.52 -5.24
CA PHE A 56 -21.47 -0.88 -4.48
C PHE A 56 -21.38 -2.22 -3.70
N GLY A 57 -20.21 -2.53 -3.15
CA GLY A 57 -20.03 -3.50 -2.06
C GLY A 57 -20.18 -2.79 -0.71
N ASN A 58 -20.46 -3.54 0.36
CA ASN A 58 -20.85 -3.03 1.68
C ASN A 58 -20.12 -1.72 2.05
N PRO A 59 -20.81 -0.55 2.16
CA PRO A 59 -20.15 0.75 2.28
C PRO A 59 -19.25 0.85 3.52
N PHE A 60 -19.57 0.08 4.56
CA PHE A 60 -18.75 -0.08 5.75
C PHE A 60 -17.40 -0.77 5.49
N CYS A 61 -17.34 -1.73 4.58
CA CYS A 61 -16.11 -2.41 4.21
C CYS A 61 -15.19 -1.49 3.41
N SER A 62 -15.72 -0.78 2.41
CA SER A 62 -14.94 0.23 1.67
C SER A 62 -14.44 1.36 2.57
N ALA A 63 -15.27 1.82 3.52
CA ALA A 63 -14.86 2.80 4.51
C ALA A 63 -13.74 2.27 5.43
N ALA A 64 -13.85 1.03 5.92
CA ALA A 64 -12.83 0.40 6.75
C ALA A 64 -11.49 0.25 5.99
N CYS A 65 -11.53 -0.19 4.73
CA CYS A 65 -10.34 -0.24 3.87
C CYS A 65 -9.74 1.15 3.63
N GLY A 66 -10.57 2.20 3.50
CA GLY A 66 -10.10 3.59 3.39
C GLY A 66 -9.41 4.09 4.66
N VAL A 67 -9.95 3.75 5.84
CA VAL A 67 -9.31 4.08 7.13
C VAL A 67 -7.99 3.31 7.30
N ALA A 68 -7.95 2.03 6.94
CA ALA A 68 -6.73 1.22 6.98
C ALA A 68 -5.66 1.76 6.02
N GLU A 69 -6.06 2.20 4.81
CA GLU A 69 -5.16 2.85 3.85
C GLU A 69 -4.60 4.15 4.43
N ALA A 70 -5.45 5.05 4.92
CA ALA A 70 -5.02 6.32 5.50
C ALA A 70 -4.10 6.13 6.73
N ALA A 71 -4.41 5.14 7.57
CA ALA A 71 -3.58 4.79 8.72
C ALA A 71 -2.22 4.23 8.30
N ALA A 72 -2.18 3.36 7.28
CA ALA A 72 -0.92 2.85 6.73
C ALA A 72 -0.09 3.96 6.09
N VAL A 73 -0.70 4.86 5.30
CA VAL A 73 -0.03 6.05 4.73
C VAL A 73 0.50 6.97 5.82
N ALA A 74 -0.26 7.18 6.89
CA ALA A 74 0.20 7.96 8.04
C ALA A 74 1.41 7.28 8.72
N ALA A 75 1.38 5.96 8.91
CA ALA A 75 2.52 5.22 9.46
C ALA A 75 3.75 5.24 8.52
N CYS A 76 3.53 5.35 7.20
CA CYS A 76 4.60 5.51 6.23
C CYS A 76 5.39 6.83 6.38
N SER A 77 4.80 7.85 6.98
CA SER A 77 5.50 9.11 7.29
C SER A 77 6.62 8.95 8.32
N ALA A 78 6.64 7.83 9.07
CA ALA A 78 7.73 7.50 9.98
C ALA A 78 8.98 6.96 9.27
N LEU A 79 8.91 6.65 7.98
CA LEU A 79 10.07 6.33 7.15
C LEU A 79 10.74 7.60 6.62
N SER A 80 11.98 7.47 6.17
CA SER A 80 12.74 8.57 5.58
C SER A 80 13.26 8.19 4.19
N GLY A 81 13.38 9.19 3.31
CA GLY A 81 13.89 9.01 1.95
C GLY A 81 12.92 8.29 1.02
N PRO A 82 13.41 7.56 0.00
CA PRO A 82 12.57 6.96 -1.04
C PRO A 82 11.61 5.87 -0.51
N ALA A 83 11.90 5.31 0.66
CA ALA A 83 11.07 4.31 1.33
C ALA A 83 9.65 4.81 1.65
N VAL A 84 9.47 6.12 1.89
CA VAL A 84 8.14 6.72 2.13
C VAL A 84 7.24 6.51 0.92
N GLY A 85 7.75 6.81 -0.28
CA GLY A 85 6.98 6.67 -1.52
C GLY A 85 6.54 5.22 -1.74
N ILE A 86 7.45 4.27 -1.52
CA ILE A 86 7.18 2.83 -1.63
C ILE A 86 6.15 2.37 -0.62
N CYS A 87 6.26 2.84 0.62
CA CYS A 87 5.32 2.52 1.68
C CYS A 87 3.91 3.02 1.34
N VAL A 88 3.80 4.27 0.88
CA VAL A 88 2.53 4.89 0.48
C VAL A 88 1.92 4.16 -0.72
N ALA A 89 2.74 3.78 -1.70
CA ALA A 89 2.29 2.96 -2.82
C ALA A 89 1.78 1.59 -2.37
N ALA A 90 2.44 0.96 -1.42
CA ALA A 90 2.02 -0.31 -0.83
C ALA A 90 0.69 -0.17 -0.09
N ALA A 91 0.53 0.90 0.68
CA ALA A 91 -0.70 1.20 1.41
C ALA A 91 -1.88 1.42 0.47
N HIS A 92 -1.69 2.19 -0.61
CA HIS A 92 -2.72 2.38 -1.64
C HIS A 92 -3.06 1.09 -2.36
N ALA A 93 -2.07 0.31 -2.79
CA ALA A 93 -2.33 -0.96 -3.45
C ALA A 93 -3.05 -1.97 -2.52
N ALA A 94 -2.71 -1.99 -1.23
CA ALA A 94 -3.41 -2.78 -0.21
C ALA A 94 -4.86 -2.31 -0.02
N GLY A 95 -5.06 -0.99 0.07
CA GLY A 95 -6.38 -0.36 0.20
C GLY A 95 -7.28 -0.65 -1.00
N ASP A 96 -6.76 -0.54 -2.22
CA ASP A 96 -7.49 -0.82 -3.45
C ASP A 96 -7.88 -2.31 -3.56
N PHE A 97 -6.95 -3.21 -3.21
CA PHE A 97 -7.23 -4.64 -3.15
C PHE A 97 -8.30 -4.96 -2.09
N CYS A 98 -8.23 -4.33 -0.92
CA CYS A 98 -9.21 -4.47 0.16
C CYS A 98 -10.61 -4.03 -0.31
N ARG A 99 -10.72 -2.87 -0.97
CA ARG A 99 -11.98 -2.38 -1.53
C ARG A 99 -12.52 -3.28 -2.64
N SER A 100 -11.64 -3.85 -3.46
CA SER A 100 -12.02 -4.80 -4.52
C SER A 100 -12.64 -6.11 -3.99
N LYS A 101 -12.46 -6.40 -2.70
CA LYS A 101 -12.96 -7.63 -2.04
C LYS A 101 -14.24 -7.44 -1.20
N CYS A 102 -14.84 -6.24 -1.16
CA CYS A 102 -15.92 -5.88 -0.22
C CYS A 102 -17.37 -6.31 -0.56
#